data_AF-A0A0C2CXI1-F1
#
_entry.id   AF-A0A0C2CXI1-F1
#
_cell.length_a   1.000
_cell.length_b   1.000
_cell.length_c   1.000
_cell.angle_alpha   90.00
_cell.angle_beta   90.00
_cell.angle_gamma   90.00
#
_symmetry.space_group_name_H-M   'P 1'
#
loop_
_entity.id
_entity.type
_entity.pdbx_description
1 polymer ?
#
loop_
_entity_poly.entity_id
_entity_poly.type
_entity_poly.pdbx_seq_one_letter_code
_entity_poly.pdbx_strand_id
1 'polypeptide(L)'
;MEADVPFQDKLWDQWLEAVARPTTESLMICAWGATAPNNQQWRRANKQMRDQALAVAVVTEARHNAALAKAASWLGTNIKSFRWGELHNACEFVGYERTERLGARTKITALRDRFGTVTADETAASGHSTPLLTAVSPDAISASGALVRETNDEIQTRLAEVQERLRSRTTFSRSGS
;
A
#
# COMPACT_ATOMS: atom_id res chain seq x y z
N MET A 1 15.60 -7.49 3.60
CA MET A 1 15.46 -6.61 2.43
C MET A 1 14.31 -7.15 1.61
N GLU A 2 13.10 -6.65 1.86
CA GLU A 2 12.03 -6.81 0.86
C GLU A 2 12.48 -6.04 -0.39
N ALA A 3 12.55 -6.72 -1.51
CA ALA A 3 12.96 -6.11 -2.76
C ALA A 3 11.95 -5.01 -3.13
N ASP A 4 12.45 -3.85 -3.56
CA ASP A 4 11.63 -2.83 -4.21
C ASP A 4 10.89 -3.48 -5.38
N VAL A 5 9.61 -3.83 -5.20
CA VAL A 5 8.79 -4.36 -6.28
C VAL A 5 8.38 -3.16 -7.13
N PRO A 6 8.85 -3.05 -8.38
CA PRO A 6 8.47 -1.94 -9.23
C PRO A 6 6.95 -1.98 -9.48
N PHE A 7 6.32 -0.80 -9.41
CA PHE A 7 4.91 -0.68 -9.75
C PHE A 7 4.67 -1.13 -11.19
N GLN A 8 3.71 -2.05 -11.38
CA GLN A 8 3.31 -2.48 -12.71
C GLN A 8 2.74 -1.28 -13.49
N ASP A 9 3.28 -1.01 -14.68
CA ASP A 9 2.89 0.15 -15.49
C ASP A 9 1.38 0.22 -15.75
N LYS A 10 0.74 -0.95 -15.93
CA LYS A 10 -0.71 -1.03 -16.13
C LYS A 10 -1.51 -0.48 -14.94
N LEU A 11 -1.09 -0.77 -13.70
CA LEU A 11 -1.77 -0.25 -12.50
C LEU A 11 -1.54 1.27 -12.38
N TRP A 12 -0.37 1.73 -12.78
CA TRP A 12 -0.05 3.15 -12.79
C TRP A 12 -0.89 3.92 -13.81
N ASP A 13 -1.05 3.39 -15.03
CA ASP A 13 -1.89 4.01 -16.05
C ASP A 13 -3.36 4.05 -15.63
N GLN A 14 -3.88 2.99 -15.00
CA GLN A 14 -5.23 2.97 -14.43
C GLN A 14 -5.41 4.02 -13.33
N TRP A 15 -4.41 4.17 -12.46
CA TRP A 15 -4.43 5.20 -11.44
C TRP A 15 -4.41 6.61 -12.05
N LEU A 16 -3.55 6.86 -13.05
CA LEU A 16 -3.51 8.13 -13.77
C LEU A 16 -4.83 8.44 -14.47
N GLU A 17 -5.48 7.43 -15.06
CA GLU A 17 -6.79 7.58 -15.69
C GLU A 17 -7.86 7.95 -14.67
N ALA A 18 -7.84 7.35 -13.47
CA ALA A 18 -8.74 7.69 -12.39
C ALA A 18 -8.53 9.13 -11.89
N VAL A 19 -7.26 9.55 -11.73
CA VAL A 19 -6.91 10.94 -11.38
C VAL A 19 -7.35 11.90 -12.48
N ALA A 20 -7.22 11.50 -13.75
CA ALA A 20 -7.56 12.34 -14.89
C ALA A 20 -9.06 12.65 -15.05
N ARG A 21 -9.93 12.03 -14.26
CA ARG A 21 -11.39 12.25 -14.34
C ARG A 21 -11.75 13.70 -13.96
N PRO A 22 -12.60 14.39 -14.74
CA PRO A 22 -13.01 15.77 -14.43
C PRO A 22 -13.76 15.93 -13.10
N THR A 23 -14.32 14.83 -12.58
CA THR A 23 -15.04 14.81 -11.30
C THR A 23 -14.12 14.73 -10.08
N THR A 24 -12.81 14.59 -10.29
CA THR A 24 -11.84 14.51 -9.19
C THR A 24 -11.44 15.93 -8.80
N GLU A 25 -11.93 16.41 -7.66
CA GLU A 25 -11.62 17.76 -7.15
C GLU A 25 -10.39 17.75 -6.23
N SER A 26 -10.17 16.64 -5.55
CA SER A 26 -9.04 16.45 -4.64
C SER A 26 -8.58 14.99 -4.62
N LEU A 27 -7.36 14.78 -4.16
CA LEU A 27 -6.71 13.46 -4.18
C LEU A 27 -6.05 13.18 -2.83
N MET A 28 -6.28 11.99 -2.30
CA MET A 28 -5.55 11.48 -1.13
C MET A 28 -4.78 10.21 -1.50
N ILE A 29 -3.47 10.26 -1.36
CA ILE A 29 -2.55 9.15 -1.61
C ILE A 29 -2.11 8.60 -0.26
N CYS A 30 -2.56 7.39 0.08
CA CYS A 30 -2.20 6.72 1.32
C CYS A 30 -1.18 5.62 1.02
N ALA A 31 0.02 5.72 1.61
CA ALA A 31 1.09 4.74 1.42
C ALA A 31 1.46 4.08 2.75
N TRP A 32 1.53 2.74 2.72
CA TRP A 32 1.95 1.91 3.86
C TRP A 32 3.46 1.79 4.00
N GLY A 33 4.21 2.00 2.91
CA GLY A 33 5.67 1.89 2.87
C GLY A 33 6.24 2.80 1.78
N ALA A 34 7.56 2.72 1.58
CA ALA A 34 8.22 3.48 0.53
C ALA A 34 7.67 3.09 -0.85
N THR A 35 7.41 4.09 -1.69
CA THR A 35 7.03 3.90 -3.09
C THR A 35 8.12 4.45 -3.97
N ALA A 36 8.55 3.69 -4.97
CA ALA A 36 9.60 4.10 -5.90
C ALA A 36 9.02 4.20 -7.33
N PRO A 37 8.22 5.26 -7.64
CA PRO A 37 7.80 5.49 -9.02
C PRO A 37 9.02 5.81 -9.88
N ASN A 38 9.04 5.33 -11.12
CA ASN A 38 10.09 5.72 -12.05
C ASN A 38 9.95 7.19 -12.48
N ASN A 39 11.00 7.75 -13.10
CA ASN A 39 11.03 9.15 -13.50
C ASN A 39 9.88 9.55 -14.45
N GLN A 40 9.46 8.66 -15.35
CA GLN A 40 8.38 8.93 -16.30
C GLN A 40 7.02 8.93 -15.58
N GLN A 41 6.78 7.95 -14.71
CA GLN A 41 5.59 7.82 -13.87
C GLN A 41 5.41 9.08 -13.00
N TRP A 42 6.45 9.49 -12.29
CA TRP A 42 6.43 10.67 -11.42
C TRP A 42 6.17 11.98 -12.18
N ARG A 43 6.80 12.18 -13.34
CA ARG A 43 6.57 13.36 -14.18
C ARG A 43 5.14 13.42 -14.72
N ARG A 44 4.60 12.29 -15.20
CA ARG A 44 3.21 12.21 -15.69
C ARG A 44 2.21 12.54 -14.58
N ALA A 45 2.40 11.98 -13.39
CA ALA A 45 1.54 12.27 -12.24
C ALA A 45 1.58 13.76 -11.85
N ASN A 46 2.76 14.35 -11.70
CA ASN A 46 2.89 15.77 -11.36
C ASN A 46 2.28 16.69 -12.40
N LYS A 47 2.48 16.39 -13.69
CA LYS A 47 1.84 17.13 -14.77
C LYS A 47 0.31 17.05 -14.62
N GLN A 48 -0.24 15.84 -14.46
CA GLN A 48 -1.68 15.65 -14.34
C GLN A 48 -2.27 16.39 -13.14
N MET A 49 -1.69 16.24 -11.94
CA MET A 49 -2.18 16.87 -10.72
C MET A 49 -2.13 18.40 -10.80
N ARG A 50 -1.07 18.96 -11.42
CA ARG A 50 -0.93 20.40 -11.61
C ARG A 50 -1.88 20.95 -12.66
N ASP A 51 -2.01 20.27 -13.81
CA ASP A 51 -2.86 20.73 -14.92
C ASP A 51 -4.34 20.78 -14.50
N GLN A 52 -4.75 19.93 -13.55
CA GLN A 52 -6.08 19.94 -12.93
C GLN A 52 -6.19 20.78 -11.65
N ALA A 53 -5.10 21.39 -11.19
CA ALA A 53 -5.04 22.14 -9.93
C ALA A 53 -5.57 21.38 -8.70
N LEU A 54 -5.32 20.06 -8.62
CA LEU A 54 -5.82 19.22 -7.53
C LEU A 54 -5.17 19.58 -6.19
N ALA A 55 -5.96 19.58 -5.12
CA ALA A 55 -5.44 19.50 -3.75
C ALA A 55 -5.06 18.05 -3.44
N VAL A 56 -3.78 17.79 -3.16
CA VAL A 56 -3.24 16.44 -2.98
C VAL A 56 -2.66 16.23 -1.57
N ALA A 57 -3.25 15.34 -0.79
CA ALA A 57 -2.66 14.90 0.48
C ALA A 57 -1.93 13.57 0.32
N VAL A 58 -0.68 13.49 0.79
CA VAL A 58 0.09 12.24 0.86
C VAL A 58 0.21 11.81 2.31
N VAL A 59 -0.43 10.69 2.67
CA VAL A 59 -0.40 10.13 4.04
C VAL A 59 0.57 8.94 4.06
N THR A 60 1.68 9.08 4.78
CA THR A 60 2.79 8.11 4.72
C THR A 60 3.68 8.19 5.97
N GLU A 61 4.26 7.05 6.39
CA GLU A 61 5.37 7.03 7.35
C GLU A 61 6.76 7.04 6.69
N ALA A 62 6.86 6.58 5.45
CA ALA A 62 8.13 6.56 4.70
C ALA A 62 8.64 7.98 4.41
N ARG A 63 9.90 8.23 4.74
CA ARG A 63 10.55 9.55 4.51
C ARG A 63 10.72 9.84 3.03
N HIS A 64 10.99 8.80 2.24
CA HIS A 64 11.13 8.90 0.78
C HIS A 64 9.86 9.50 0.14
N ASN A 65 8.68 8.98 0.46
CA ASN A 65 7.41 9.48 -0.07
C ASN A 65 7.13 10.93 0.34
N ALA A 66 7.44 11.29 1.60
CA ALA A 66 7.31 12.67 2.06
C ALA A 66 8.24 13.62 1.29
N ALA A 67 9.45 13.17 0.94
CA ALA A 67 10.39 13.93 0.12
C ALA A 67 9.89 14.07 -1.34
N LEU A 68 9.31 13.01 -1.93
CA LEU A 68 8.68 13.09 -3.25
C LEU A 68 7.53 14.09 -3.29
N ALA A 69 6.67 14.09 -2.26
CA ALA A 69 5.59 15.07 -2.13
C ALA A 69 6.15 16.49 -2.02
N LYS A 70 7.19 16.71 -1.22
CA LYS A 70 7.86 18.02 -1.11
C LYS A 70 8.46 18.47 -2.44
N ALA A 71 9.13 17.57 -3.17
CA ALA A 71 9.66 17.88 -4.50
C ALA A 71 8.55 18.24 -5.49
N ALA A 72 7.42 17.52 -5.48
CA ALA A 72 6.25 17.83 -6.29
C ALA A 72 5.64 19.21 -5.97
N SER A 73 5.67 19.63 -4.69
CA SER A 73 5.23 20.97 -4.27
C SER A 73 6.09 22.09 -4.87
N TRP A 74 7.41 21.87 -4.98
CA TRP A 74 8.32 22.82 -5.64
C TRP A 74 8.07 22.94 -7.15
N LEU A 75 7.45 21.93 -7.76
CA LEU A 75 7.03 21.95 -9.17
C LEU A 75 5.64 22.58 -9.40
N GLY A 76 5.06 23.18 -8.35
CA GLY A 76 3.79 23.91 -8.41
C GLY A 76 2.56 23.03 -8.20
N THR A 77 2.71 21.78 -7.79
CA THR A 77 1.55 20.95 -7.41
C THR A 77 1.07 21.36 -6.02
N ASN A 78 -0.25 21.52 -5.82
CA ASN A 78 -0.81 21.79 -4.49
C ASN A 78 -0.85 20.50 -3.65
N ILE A 79 0.34 20.04 -3.23
CA ILE A 79 0.54 18.77 -2.55
C ILE A 79 1.18 18.97 -1.18
N LYS A 80 0.71 18.21 -0.19
CA LYS A 80 1.28 18.21 1.17
C LYS A 80 1.37 16.80 1.72
N SER A 81 2.45 16.50 2.43
CA SER A 81 2.63 15.23 3.14
C SER A 81 2.19 15.33 4.60
N PHE A 82 1.63 14.24 5.09
CA PHE A 82 1.10 14.06 6.44
C PHE A 82 1.50 12.70 6.97
N ARG A 83 1.67 12.60 8.29
CA ARG A 83 1.83 11.31 8.98
C ARG A 83 0.48 10.62 9.13
N TRP A 84 0.47 9.31 9.37
CA TRP A 84 -0.79 8.59 9.61
C TRP A 84 -1.52 9.08 10.87
N GLY A 85 -0.76 9.53 11.88
CA GLY A 85 -1.31 10.22 13.06
C GLY A 85 -2.01 11.55 12.74
N GLU A 86 -1.71 12.15 11.58
CA GLU A 86 -2.24 13.44 11.12
C GLU A 86 -3.34 13.28 10.07
N LEU A 87 -3.91 12.07 9.91
CA LEU A 87 -4.93 11.78 8.89
C LEU A 87 -6.14 12.73 8.96
N HIS A 88 -6.47 13.26 10.14
CA HIS A 88 -7.51 14.28 10.28
C HIS A 88 -7.17 15.57 9.50
N ASN A 89 -5.92 16.05 9.63
CA ASN A 89 -5.44 17.25 8.95
C ASN A 89 -5.32 17.02 7.44
N ALA A 90 -4.98 15.78 7.03
CA ALA A 90 -4.97 15.40 5.62
C ALA A 90 -6.39 15.44 5.01
N CYS A 91 -7.41 14.96 5.74
CA CYS A 91 -8.81 15.04 5.30
C CYS A 91 -9.27 16.49 5.17
N GLU A 92 -8.91 17.34 6.13
CA GLU A 92 -9.18 18.78 6.06
C GLU A 92 -8.54 19.44 4.83
N PHE A 93 -7.28 19.13 4.56
CA PHE A 93 -6.55 19.70 3.42
C PHE A 93 -7.18 19.39 2.07
N VAL A 94 -7.74 18.18 1.90
CA VAL A 94 -8.42 17.78 0.66
C VAL A 94 -9.90 18.20 0.61
N GLY A 95 -10.37 18.96 1.60
CA GLY A 95 -11.70 19.60 1.57
C GLY A 95 -12.82 18.84 2.28
N TYR A 96 -12.55 17.76 3.03
CA TYR A 96 -13.63 17.09 3.78
C TYR A 96 -14.23 18.01 4.84
N GLU A 97 -15.56 18.04 4.92
CA GLU A 97 -16.29 18.76 5.97
C GLU A 97 -16.04 18.15 7.34
N ARG A 98 -16.16 18.96 8.40
CA ARG A 98 -15.86 18.54 9.78
C ARG A 98 -16.64 17.29 10.20
N THR A 99 -17.89 17.17 9.76
CA THR A 99 -18.79 16.04 10.02
C THR A 99 -18.35 14.77 9.31
N GLU A 100 -17.80 14.89 8.10
CA GLU A 100 -17.38 13.77 7.26
C GLU A 100 -15.98 13.25 7.61
N ARG A 101 -15.09 14.12 8.10
CA ARG A 101 -13.70 13.80 8.43
C ARG A 101 -13.57 12.56 9.32
N LEU A 102 -14.46 12.41 10.31
CA LEU A 102 -14.40 11.28 11.24
C LEU A 102 -14.79 9.96 10.55
N GLY A 103 -15.81 9.99 9.68
CA GLY A 103 -16.21 8.84 8.87
C GLY A 103 -15.15 8.46 7.84
N ALA A 104 -14.57 9.45 7.14
CA ALA A 104 -13.49 9.24 6.17
C ALA A 104 -12.25 8.62 6.86
N ARG A 105 -11.83 9.20 7.99
CA ARG A 105 -10.71 8.67 8.79
C ARG A 105 -10.94 7.21 9.19
N THR A 106 -12.12 6.87 9.69
CA THR A 106 -12.44 5.49 10.10
C THR A 106 -12.40 4.54 8.91
N LYS A 107 -12.96 4.91 7.76
CA LYS A 107 -12.92 4.10 6.53
C LYS A 107 -11.48 3.87 6.04
N ILE A 108 -10.68 4.93 5.97
CA ILE A 108 -9.28 4.87 5.52
C ILE A 108 -8.45 4.01 6.50
N THR A 109 -8.68 4.14 7.80
CA THR A 109 -8.00 3.32 8.82
C THR A 109 -8.42 1.85 8.72
N ALA A 110 -9.70 1.57 8.49
CA ALA A 110 -10.17 0.20 8.29
C ALA A 110 -9.59 -0.44 7.02
N LEU A 111 -9.46 0.33 5.92
CA LEU A 111 -8.76 -0.12 4.71
C LEU A 111 -7.28 -0.38 5.00
N ARG A 112 -6.63 0.51 5.75
CA ARG A 112 -5.25 0.34 6.21
C ARG A 112 -5.07 -0.99 6.93
N ASP A 113 -5.86 -1.22 7.97
CA ASP A 113 -5.74 -2.38 8.84
C ASP A 113 -6.12 -3.69 8.11
N ARG A 114 -6.99 -3.62 7.10
CA ARG A 114 -7.36 -4.77 6.25
C ARG A 114 -6.23 -5.22 5.31
N PHE A 115 -5.46 -4.28 4.76
CA PHE A 115 -4.47 -4.57 3.71
C PHE A 115 -3.01 -4.60 4.22
N GLY A 116 -2.73 -4.16 5.45
CA GLY A 116 -1.43 -4.37 6.09
C GLY A 116 -1.06 -3.32 7.15
N THR A 117 -0.11 -3.67 8.02
CA THR A 117 0.48 -2.74 8.99
C THR A 117 1.40 -1.75 8.28
N VAL A 118 1.31 -0.46 8.64
CA VAL A 118 2.18 0.58 8.09
C VAL A 118 3.62 0.34 8.52
N THR A 119 4.52 0.15 7.56
CA THR A 119 5.95 -0.01 7.79
C THR A 119 6.62 1.36 7.72
N ALA A 120 7.20 1.80 8.83
CA ALA A 120 8.19 2.86 8.77
C ALA A 120 9.46 2.30 8.11
N ASP A 121 10.13 3.10 7.28
CA ASP A 121 11.44 2.76 6.69
C ASP A 121 12.40 2.22 7.78
N GLU A 122 12.71 0.92 7.74
CA GLU A 122 13.83 0.32 8.48
C GLU A 122 15.15 0.61 7.76
N THR A 123 15.53 1.88 7.69
CA THR A 123 16.91 2.27 7.33
C THR A 123 17.63 3.01 8.46
N ALA A 124 17.21 2.78 9.71
CA ALA A 124 17.93 3.20 10.90
C ALA A 124 18.22 2.02 11.83
N ALA A 125 19.49 1.61 11.79
CA ALA A 125 20.28 1.07 12.90
C ALA A 125 20.02 -0.38 13.37
N SER A 126 21.06 -1.21 13.16
CA SER A 126 21.61 -2.07 14.21
C SER A 126 21.50 -1.39 15.58
N GLY A 127 20.65 -1.90 16.44
CA GLY A 127 20.52 -1.50 17.82
C GLY A 127 19.75 -2.59 18.56
N HIS A 128 20.43 -3.28 19.47
CA HIS A 128 19.87 -4.35 20.29
C HIS A 128 18.55 -3.93 20.93
N SER A 129 17.51 -4.75 20.78
CA SER A 129 16.36 -4.76 21.69
C SER A 129 15.78 -6.17 21.77
N THR A 130 15.87 -6.68 22.98
CA THR A 130 15.45 -7.97 23.54
C THR A 130 13.98 -8.31 23.21
N PRO A 131 13.62 -9.60 22.99
CA PRO A 131 12.22 -9.95 22.81
C PRO A 131 11.51 -9.98 24.16
N LEU A 132 10.42 -9.21 24.29
CA LEU A 132 9.42 -9.39 25.35
C LEU A 132 8.21 -10.10 24.73
N LEU A 133 8.01 -11.34 25.18
CA LEU A 133 6.84 -12.15 24.93
C LEU A 133 5.64 -11.52 25.66
N THR A 134 4.56 -11.22 24.94
CA THR A 134 3.24 -11.01 25.52
C THR A 134 2.26 -12.00 24.89
N ALA A 135 1.70 -12.83 25.76
CA ALA A 135 0.78 -13.91 25.47
C ALA A 135 -0.54 -13.39 24.89
N VAL A 136 -1.02 -14.05 23.83
CA VAL A 136 -2.37 -13.88 23.28
C VAL A 136 -3.24 -14.99 23.87
N SER A 137 -4.32 -14.60 24.57
CA SER A 137 -5.36 -15.52 25.03
C SER A 137 -6.23 -15.99 23.83
N PRO A 138 -6.65 -17.27 23.79
CA PRO A 138 -7.42 -17.83 22.69
C PRO A 138 -8.91 -17.90 23.06
N ASP A 139 -9.69 -16.86 22.79
CA ASP A 139 -11.16 -16.98 22.86
C ASP A 139 -11.84 -15.85 22.08
N ALA A 140 -11.78 -15.91 20.75
CA ALA A 140 -12.64 -15.08 19.88
C ALA A 140 -12.68 -15.59 18.43
N ILE A 141 -12.80 -16.90 18.17
CA ILE A 141 -13.09 -17.39 16.81
C ILE A 141 -14.15 -18.49 16.87
N SER A 142 -15.40 -18.07 17.01
CA SER A 142 -16.58 -18.92 16.79
C SER A 142 -17.65 -18.10 16.08
N ALA A 143 -17.46 -17.85 14.78
CA ALA A 143 -18.54 -17.42 13.87
C ALA A 143 -18.18 -17.40 12.36
N SER A 144 -16.99 -17.84 11.91
CA SER A 144 -16.59 -17.69 10.48
C SER A 144 -15.97 -18.95 9.85
N GLY A 145 -16.39 -20.14 10.29
CA GLY A 145 -15.82 -21.42 9.85
C GLY A 145 -16.37 -21.98 8.53
N ALA A 146 -17.51 -21.49 8.04
CA ALA A 146 -18.20 -22.11 6.91
C ALA A 146 -17.68 -21.67 5.52
N LEU A 147 -17.29 -20.39 5.36
CA LEU A 147 -16.81 -19.85 4.07
C LEU A 147 -15.29 -20.05 3.83
N VAL A 148 -14.52 -20.31 4.90
CA VAL A 148 -13.05 -20.46 4.84
C VAL A 148 -12.62 -21.89 4.47
N ARG A 149 -13.52 -22.87 4.58
CA ARG A 149 -13.22 -24.27 4.22
C ARG A 149 -13.22 -24.50 2.71
N GLU A 150 -14.20 -23.98 1.98
CA GLU A 150 -14.31 -24.22 0.52
C GLU A 150 -13.12 -23.64 -0.27
N THR A 151 -12.55 -22.51 0.15
CA THR A 151 -11.38 -21.92 -0.52
C THR A 151 -10.06 -22.59 -0.15
N ASN A 152 -10.01 -23.34 0.96
CA ASN A 152 -8.80 -24.03 1.41
C ASN A 152 -8.54 -25.28 0.56
N ASP A 153 -9.59 -26.01 0.19
CA ASP A 153 -9.47 -27.25 -0.58
C ASP A 153 -8.93 -27.03 -2.00
N GLU A 154 -9.35 -25.96 -2.69
CA GLU A 154 -8.79 -25.58 -3.99
C GLU A 154 -7.32 -25.18 -3.90
N ILE A 155 -6.95 -24.43 -2.85
CA ILE A 155 -5.57 -23.98 -2.63
C ILE A 155 -4.66 -25.17 -2.31
N GLN A 156 -5.12 -26.11 -1.48
CA GLN A 156 -4.35 -27.32 -1.17
C GLN A 156 -4.22 -28.25 -2.36
N THR A 157 -5.26 -28.37 -3.19
CA THR A 157 -5.20 -29.16 -4.43
C THR A 157 -4.17 -28.58 -5.39
N ARG A 158 -4.15 -27.26 -5.59
CA ARG A 158 -3.14 -26.61 -6.45
C ARG A 158 -1.72 -26.69 -5.89
N LEU A 159 -1.56 -26.63 -4.56
CA LEU A 159 -0.27 -26.83 -3.91
C LEU A 159 0.26 -28.26 -4.11
N ALA A 160 -0.61 -29.27 -4.00
CA ALA A 160 -0.25 -30.66 -4.25
C ALA A 160 0.17 -30.89 -5.72
N GLU A 161 -0.57 -30.32 -6.68
CA GLU A 161 -0.21 -30.39 -8.11
C GLU A 161 1.14 -29.75 -8.41
N VAL A 162 1.43 -28.58 -7.81
CA VAL A 162 2.71 -27.89 -8.00
C VAL A 162 3.86 -28.71 -7.40
N GLN A 163 3.66 -29.30 -6.22
CA GLN A 163 4.68 -30.15 -5.58
C GLN A 163 4.99 -31.41 -6.39
N GLU A 164 3.97 -32.06 -6.96
CA GLU A 164 4.15 -33.24 -7.81
C GLU A 164 4.87 -32.89 -9.13
N ARG A 165 4.56 -31.72 -9.69
CA ARG A 165 5.23 -31.20 -10.90
C ARG A 165 6.70 -30.86 -10.67
N LEU A 166 7.06 -30.47 -9.45
CA LEU A 166 8.45 -30.23 -9.09
C LEU A 166 9.21 -31.54 -8.88
N ARG A 167 8.61 -32.54 -8.21
CA ARG A 167 9.23 -33.87 -8.01
C ARG A 167 9.48 -34.62 -9.32
N SER A 168 8.56 -34.53 -10.28
CA SER A 168 8.72 -35.12 -11.62
C SER A 168 9.82 -34.44 -12.45
N ARG A 169 10.06 -33.13 -12.26
CA ARG A 169 11.20 -32.44 -12.90
C ARG A 169 12.54 -32.79 -12.27
N THR A 170 12.60 -33.07 -10.96
CA THR A 170 13.84 -33.46 -10.30
C THR A 170 14.28 -34.88 -10.66
N THR A 171 13.34 -35.78 -10.93
CA THR A 171 13.64 -37.17 -11.31
C THR A 171 14.13 -37.30 -12.76
N PHE A 172 13.65 -36.45 -13.68
CA PHE A 172 14.10 -36.46 -15.08
C PHE A 172 15.53 -35.90 -15.29
N SER A 173 16.05 -35.12 -14.34
CA SER A 173 17.40 -34.55 -14.41
C SER A 173 18.51 -35.52 -13.99
N ARG A 174 18.18 -36.74 -13.54
CA ARG A 174 19.14 -37.69 -12.95
C ARG A 174 19.38 -38.97 -13.76
N SER A 175 18.77 -39.11 -14.94
CA SER A 175 18.87 -40.30 -15.80
C SER A 175 19.58 -40.08 -17.15
N GLY A 176 20.23 -38.93 -17.36
CA GLY A 176 21.08 -38.68 -18.53
C GLY A 176 22.57 -38.73 -18.16
N SER A 177 23.11 -39.94 -18.00
CA SER A 177 24.55 -40.24 -18.11
C SER A 177 24.77 -41.11 -19.33
#